data_AF-A0A7G6AAR8-F1
#
_entry.id   AF-A0A7G6AAR8-F1
#
_cell.length_a   1.000
_cell.length_b   1.000
_cell.length_c   1.000
_cell.angle_alpha   90.00
_cell.angle_beta   90.00
_cell.angle_gamma   90.00
#
_symmetry.space_group_name_H-M   'P 1'
#
loop_
_entity.id
_entity.type
_entity.pdbx_description
1 polymer ?
#
loop_
_entity_poly.entity_id
_entity_poly.type
_entity_poly.pdbx_seq_one_letter_code
_entity_poly.pdbx_strand_id
1 'polypeptide(L)'
;MWQERQAPNSGASAPAGAQVQGQGSAGAQGAAPSLALPKGGGAIRGIGEKFEANSATGSGSMTIPITTSPGRSGFGPQLALHYDSGNGNGPTGFGWQLGLPNITRKTSKGVPRYLDAAWSGCGPGAGYDAQADYEPDVFILSGAEDLVPVLAADGRRHEDRASVPGYTLHRYRPRVDSVFARIERWTRDTDGDIHWRVWSADNLLTVYGLDPDARIADPAAPGQVFSWLICETRDDRGNAMRYVYKRDDGAGIDLCAPRGTQPGPCGQPAARHQPLPEAHPLR
;
A
#
# COMPACT_ATOMS: atom_id res chain seq x y z
N MET A 1 -74.92 44.31 29.99
CA MET A 1 -74.64 43.67 28.68
C MET A 1 -73.53 44.49 28.03
N TRP A 2 -72.48 43.80 27.60
CA TRP A 2 -71.08 44.24 27.61
C TRP A 2 -70.69 45.32 26.56
N GLN A 3 -69.88 46.29 26.99
CA GLN A 3 -68.88 47.04 26.21
C GLN A 3 -67.65 46.13 26.00
N GLU A 4 -67.11 45.93 24.79
CA GLU A 4 -66.24 46.83 23.99
C GLU A 4 -64.76 46.40 24.07
N ARG A 5 -64.10 46.33 22.91
CA ARG A 5 -62.67 46.67 22.63
C ARG A 5 -62.34 46.27 21.17
N GLN A 6 -62.16 47.22 20.26
CA GLN A 6 -60.92 47.96 19.90
C GLN A 6 -59.89 47.15 19.07
N ALA A 7 -59.68 47.61 17.83
CA ALA A 7 -58.50 47.38 16.98
C ALA A 7 -57.38 48.38 17.36
N PRO A 8 -56.10 48.25 16.89
CA PRO A 8 -55.79 48.78 15.55
C PRO A 8 -54.51 48.26 14.81
N ASN A 9 -54.42 48.70 13.55
CA ASN A 9 -53.26 49.17 12.76
C ASN A 9 -52.16 48.25 12.20
N SER A 10 -51.88 48.50 10.92
CA SER A 10 -50.81 47.98 10.08
C SER A 10 -50.04 49.16 9.43
N GLY A 11 -48.70 49.06 9.33
CA GLY A 11 -47.90 50.01 8.54
C GLY A 11 -46.38 50.08 8.82
N ALA A 12 -45.61 49.42 7.95
CA ALA A 12 -44.30 49.82 7.35
C ALA A 12 -42.91 49.69 8.07
N SER A 13 -41.98 49.10 7.28
CA SER A 13 -40.54 49.37 7.03
C SER A 13 -39.35 48.75 7.85
N ALA A 14 -38.44 48.13 7.05
CA ALA A 14 -36.98 47.83 7.21
C ALA A 14 -36.48 46.67 8.11
N PRO A 15 -35.49 45.86 7.66
CA PRO A 15 -34.60 45.12 8.55
C PRO A 15 -33.12 45.53 8.35
N ALA A 16 -32.48 46.03 9.41
CA ALA A 16 -31.03 46.15 9.52
C ALA A 16 -30.63 46.02 11.00
N GLY A 17 -29.65 45.14 11.29
CA GLY A 17 -29.01 45.07 12.61
C GLY A 17 -28.95 43.66 13.21
N ALA A 18 -27.95 42.89 12.77
CA ALA A 18 -27.57 41.62 13.38
C ALA A 18 -26.90 41.83 14.75
N GLN A 19 -27.22 40.98 15.73
CA GLN A 19 -26.33 40.68 16.86
C GLN A 19 -25.97 39.21 16.82
N VAL A 20 -24.73 38.94 16.37
CA VAL A 20 -24.07 37.64 16.47
C VAL A 20 -23.36 37.61 17.82
N GLN A 21 -23.79 36.72 18.71
CA GLN A 21 -23.00 36.35 19.89
C GLN A 21 -21.74 35.63 19.41
N GLY A 22 -20.61 36.33 19.47
CA GLY A 22 -19.30 35.75 19.20
C GLY A 22 -18.93 34.75 20.29
N GLN A 23 -19.10 33.46 19.99
CA GLN A 23 -18.33 32.42 20.66
C GLN A 23 -16.88 32.54 20.19
N GLY A 24 -16.05 33.18 21.02
CA GLY A 24 -14.61 33.16 20.86
C GLY A 24 -14.13 31.72 20.94
N SER A 25 -13.68 31.19 19.81
CA SER A 25 -12.92 29.94 19.72
C SER A 25 -11.61 30.13 20.49
N ALA A 26 -11.56 29.63 21.72
CA ALA A 26 -10.33 29.46 22.45
C ALA A 26 -9.43 28.52 21.62
N GLY A 27 -8.46 29.10 20.93
CA GLY A 27 -7.43 28.36 20.23
C GLY A 27 -6.77 27.39 21.20
N ALA A 28 -6.67 26.12 20.81
CA ALA A 28 -5.95 25.10 21.55
C ALA A 28 -4.51 25.59 21.79
N GLN A 29 -4.22 26.06 22.99
CA GLN A 29 -2.87 26.36 23.42
C GLN A 29 -2.11 25.03 23.49
N GLY A 30 -1.16 24.82 22.57
CA GLY A 30 -0.34 23.62 22.53
C GLY A 30 0.38 23.41 23.86
N ALA A 31 0.22 22.23 24.44
CA ALA A 31 0.90 21.88 25.69
C ALA A 31 2.42 21.90 25.49
N ALA A 32 3.13 22.61 26.36
CA ALA A 32 4.59 22.60 26.37
C ALA A 32 5.10 21.20 26.80
N PRO A 33 6.15 20.67 26.17
CA PRO A 33 6.71 19.38 26.55
C PRO A 33 7.28 19.47 27.97
N SER A 34 6.92 18.51 28.83
CA SER A 34 7.46 18.39 30.19
C SER A 34 8.35 17.15 30.29
N LEU A 35 9.50 17.30 30.94
CA LEU A 35 10.37 16.16 31.27
C LEU A 35 9.90 15.55 32.58
N ALA A 36 9.49 14.28 32.53
CA ALA A 36 9.13 13.52 33.71
C ALA A 36 9.78 12.14 33.66
N LEU A 37 10.23 11.65 34.81
CA LEU A 37 10.68 10.28 34.93
C LEU A 37 9.49 9.33 34.74
N PRO A 38 9.69 8.17 34.10
CA PRO A 38 8.64 7.16 34.02
C PRO A 38 8.26 6.74 35.44
N LYS A 39 6.97 6.82 35.76
CA LYS A 39 6.45 6.29 37.02
C LYS A 39 6.65 4.76 36.99
N GLY A 40 7.25 4.21 38.05
CA GLY A 40 7.53 2.78 38.15
C GLY A 40 6.28 1.92 37.92
N GLY A 41 6.43 0.84 37.16
CA GLY A 41 5.36 -0.12 36.87
C GLY A 41 5.34 -1.31 37.83
N GLY A 42 4.22 -2.04 37.85
CA GLY A 42 4.03 -3.29 38.60
C GLY A 42 3.09 -4.30 37.93
N ALA A 43 2.67 -4.03 36.68
CA ALA A 43 1.79 -4.91 35.91
C ALA A 43 2.61 -5.68 34.87
N ILE A 44 2.56 -7.01 34.93
CA ILE A 44 3.06 -7.88 33.85
C ILE A 44 1.98 -7.92 32.77
N ARG A 45 2.33 -7.55 31.53
CA ARG A 45 1.46 -7.63 30.36
C ARG A 45 2.03 -8.65 29.38
N GLY A 46 1.16 -9.29 28.60
CA GLY A 46 1.55 -10.16 27.48
C GLY A 46 2.22 -9.38 26.35
N ILE A 47 2.44 -10.04 25.21
CA ILE A 47 3.13 -9.44 24.07
C ILE A 47 2.19 -8.62 23.16
N GLY A 48 0.93 -8.42 23.58
CA GLY A 48 -0.06 -7.65 22.84
C GLY A 48 -0.73 -8.44 21.73
N GLU A 49 -0.66 -9.77 21.79
CA GLU A 49 -1.28 -10.69 20.87
C GLU A 49 -2.80 -10.56 20.87
N LYS A 50 -3.39 -10.68 19.69
CA LYS A 50 -4.84 -10.72 19.49
C LYS A 50 -5.22 -11.94 18.69
N PHE A 51 -6.31 -12.59 19.08
CA PHE A 51 -6.91 -13.70 18.36
C PHE A 51 -8.32 -13.31 17.93
N GLU A 52 -8.63 -13.53 16.66
CA GLU A 52 -9.93 -13.22 16.08
C GLU A 52 -10.38 -14.38 15.18
N ALA A 53 -11.65 -14.73 15.27
CA ALA A 53 -12.27 -15.70 14.35
C ALA A 53 -13.05 -14.94 13.28
N ASN A 54 -12.77 -15.20 12.01
CA ASN A 54 -13.53 -14.62 10.91
C ASN A 54 -14.85 -15.39 10.76
N SER A 55 -15.96 -14.73 11.07
CA SER A 55 -17.30 -15.34 11.05
C SER A 55 -17.80 -15.69 9.65
N ALA A 56 -17.30 -15.03 8.59
CA ALA A 56 -17.73 -15.27 7.23
C ALA A 56 -16.99 -16.45 6.57
N THR A 57 -15.71 -16.65 6.90
CA THR A 57 -14.86 -17.71 6.32
C THR A 57 -14.65 -18.89 7.24
N GLY A 58 -14.89 -18.73 8.55
CA GLY A 58 -14.54 -19.72 9.57
C GLY A 58 -13.04 -19.80 9.87
N SER A 59 -12.20 -18.90 9.32
CA SER A 59 -10.76 -18.91 9.57
C SER A 59 -10.41 -18.35 10.95
N GLY A 60 -9.37 -18.92 11.56
CA GLY A 60 -8.75 -18.39 12.77
C GLY A 60 -7.60 -17.47 12.40
N SER A 61 -7.58 -16.27 12.98
CA SER A 61 -6.54 -15.28 12.76
C SER A 61 -5.86 -14.88 14.07
N MET A 62 -4.56 -14.64 14.03
CA MET A 62 -3.78 -14.16 15.17
C MET A 62 -2.83 -13.06 14.72
N THR A 63 -2.70 -11.99 15.50
CA THR A 63 -1.73 -10.93 15.24
C THR A 63 -0.80 -10.78 16.43
N ILE A 64 0.51 -10.88 16.18
CA ILE A 64 1.56 -10.64 17.16
C ILE A 64 2.32 -9.38 16.73
N PRO A 65 2.16 -8.24 17.43
CA PRO A 65 2.90 -7.03 17.10
C PRO A 65 4.40 -7.20 17.42
N ILE A 66 5.25 -6.69 16.54
CA ILE A 66 6.70 -6.63 16.78
C ILE A 66 7.00 -5.23 17.33
N THR A 67 7.26 -5.16 18.62
CA THR A 67 7.53 -3.89 19.29
C THR A 67 8.88 -3.33 18.83
N THR A 68 8.84 -2.16 18.21
CA THR A 68 10.03 -1.40 17.84
C THR A 68 10.13 -0.13 18.69
N SER A 69 11.33 0.43 18.83
CA SER A 69 11.48 1.72 19.47
C SER A 69 10.73 2.78 18.68
N PRO A 70 9.87 3.61 19.30
CA PRO A 70 9.19 4.70 18.60
C PRO A 70 10.21 5.61 17.93
N GLY A 71 9.99 5.92 16.65
CA GLY A 71 10.80 6.93 15.96
C GLY A 71 10.35 8.36 16.26
N ARG A 72 11.02 9.33 15.63
CA ARG A 72 10.72 10.75 15.80
C ARG A 72 9.27 11.02 15.42
N SER A 73 8.56 11.76 16.27
CA SER A 73 7.13 12.07 16.08
C SER A 73 6.22 10.85 15.88
N GLY A 74 6.61 9.68 16.40
CA GLY A 74 5.85 8.43 16.24
C GLY A 74 6.01 7.78 14.87
N PHE A 75 6.85 8.32 13.98
CA PHE A 75 7.15 7.74 12.69
C PHE A 75 8.14 6.58 12.86
N GLY A 76 7.65 5.35 12.75
CA GLY A 76 8.46 4.15 12.91
C GLY A 76 7.81 2.92 12.32
N PRO A 77 8.59 1.82 12.18
CA PRO A 77 8.10 0.61 11.53
C PRO A 77 7.02 -0.05 12.39
N GLN A 78 5.82 -0.14 11.83
CA GLN A 78 4.72 -0.91 12.39
C GLN A 78 4.75 -2.31 11.76
N LEU A 79 5.36 -3.24 12.47
CA LEU A 79 5.50 -4.63 12.02
C LEU A 79 4.65 -5.53 12.90
N ALA A 80 3.99 -6.49 12.28
CA ALA A 80 3.27 -7.54 12.98
C ALA A 80 3.38 -8.84 12.21
N LEU A 81 3.42 -9.94 12.97
CA LEU A 81 3.30 -11.27 12.43
C LEU A 81 1.81 -11.64 12.44
N HIS A 82 1.28 -11.94 11.26
CA HIS A 82 -0.12 -12.29 11.08
C HIS A 82 -0.24 -13.78 10.76
N TYR A 83 -1.10 -14.47 11.50
CA TYR A 83 -1.52 -15.82 11.22
C TYR A 83 -2.92 -15.80 10.60
N ASP A 84 -3.15 -16.60 9.58
CA ASP A 84 -4.48 -17.01 9.13
C ASP A 84 -4.44 -18.51 8.80
N SER A 85 -5.38 -19.28 9.33
CA SER A 85 -5.46 -20.73 9.11
C SER A 85 -5.69 -21.13 7.64
N GLY A 86 -6.17 -20.21 6.80
CA GLY A 86 -6.34 -20.38 5.36
C GLY A 86 -5.10 -20.02 4.54
N ASN A 87 -4.06 -19.43 5.15
CA ASN A 87 -2.83 -19.09 4.46
C ASN A 87 -1.91 -20.31 4.30
N GLY A 88 -1.17 -20.32 3.19
CA GLY A 88 -0.21 -21.37 2.86
C GLY A 88 1.12 -21.25 3.60
N ASN A 89 2.14 -21.89 3.05
CA ASN A 89 3.50 -21.82 3.57
C ASN A 89 4.21 -20.53 3.12
N GLY A 90 5.00 -19.94 4.00
CA GLY A 90 5.79 -18.75 3.74
C GLY A 90 7.12 -18.76 4.52
N PRO A 91 7.92 -17.68 4.40
CA PRO A 91 9.24 -17.59 5.06
C PRO A 91 9.15 -17.60 6.59
N THR A 92 8.00 -17.21 7.15
CA THR A 92 7.71 -17.21 8.58
C THR A 92 7.00 -18.47 9.07
N GLY A 93 6.86 -19.49 8.22
CA GLY A 93 6.17 -20.74 8.51
C GLY A 93 4.76 -20.81 7.93
N PHE A 94 4.09 -21.94 8.17
CA PHE A 94 2.74 -22.19 7.65
C PHE A 94 1.70 -21.29 8.34
N GLY A 95 0.84 -20.64 7.54
CA GLY A 95 -0.20 -19.73 8.01
C GLY A 95 0.29 -18.36 8.46
N TRP A 96 1.60 -18.20 8.70
CA TRP A 96 2.22 -16.98 9.19
C TRP A 96 2.78 -16.12 8.06
N GLN A 97 2.62 -14.80 8.16
CA GLN A 97 3.20 -13.83 7.25
C GLN A 97 3.61 -12.54 7.98
N LEU A 98 4.69 -11.91 7.51
CA LEU A 98 5.07 -10.55 7.88
C LEU A 98 4.35 -9.59 6.92
N GLY A 99 3.34 -8.87 7.41
CA GLY A 99 2.35 -8.13 6.59
C GLY A 99 2.86 -6.85 5.92
N LEU A 100 3.91 -6.95 5.12
CA LEU A 100 4.51 -5.81 4.44
C LEU A 100 3.79 -5.48 3.13
N PRO A 101 3.54 -4.19 2.86
CA PRO A 101 2.85 -3.77 1.66
C PRO A 101 3.73 -4.05 0.43
N ASN A 102 3.07 -4.46 -0.65
CA ASN A 102 3.69 -4.75 -1.93
C ASN A 102 2.68 -4.49 -3.05
N ILE A 103 3.17 -4.33 -4.27
CA ILE A 103 2.35 -4.33 -5.48
C ILE A 103 2.70 -5.57 -6.26
N THR A 104 1.72 -6.41 -6.57
CA THR A 104 1.95 -7.73 -7.20
C THR A 104 1.02 -7.94 -8.39
N ARG A 105 1.49 -8.64 -9.41
CA ARG A 105 0.63 -9.04 -10.54
C ARG A 105 -0.41 -10.07 -10.10
N LYS A 106 -1.65 -9.89 -10.54
CA LYS A 106 -2.77 -10.78 -10.26
C LYS A 106 -2.60 -12.11 -11.00
N THR A 107 -2.73 -13.21 -10.27
CA THR A 107 -2.65 -14.57 -10.82
C THR A 107 -3.98 -15.34 -10.80
N SER A 108 -5.00 -14.82 -10.12
CA SER A 108 -6.28 -15.53 -9.94
C SER A 108 -7.12 -15.65 -11.21
N LYS A 109 -6.76 -14.94 -12.29
CA LYS A 109 -7.42 -15.00 -13.61
C LYS A 109 -6.52 -15.54 -14.73
N GLY A 110 -5.36 -16.09 -14.38
CA GLY A 110 -4.38 -16.57 -15.36
C GLY A 110 -2.96 -16.17 -15.00
N VAL A 111 -2.01 -16.69 -15.77
CA VAL A 111 -0.59 -16.38 -15.59
C VAL A 111 -0.29 -15.01 -16.23
N PRO A 112 0.45 -14.12 -15.54
CA PRO A 112 0.85 -12.83 -16.10
C PRO A 112 1.66 -12.99 -17.38
N ARG A 113 1.37 -12.15 -18.38
CA ARG A 113 2.03 -12.20 -19.70
C ARG A 113 3.15 -11.18 -19.85
N TYR A 114 3.27 -10.22 -18.95
CA TYR A 114 4.29 -9.16 -18.95
C TYR A 114 4.27 -8.28 -20.23
N LEU A 115 3.11 -8.12 -20.85
CA LEU A 115 2.90 -7.35 -22.10
C LEU A 115 2.38 -5.92 -21.84
N ASP A 116 2.89 -5.28 -20.79
CA ASP A 116 2.35 -4.00 -20.30
C ASP A 116 2.51 -2.84 -21.28
N ALA A 117 3.58 -2.86 -22.09
CA ALA A 117 3.96 -1.80 -23.01
C ALA A 117 3.13 -1.79 -24.31
N ALA A 118 2.56 -2.92 -24.71
CA ALA A 118 1.86 -3.05 -25.98
C ALA A 118 0.34 -2.72 -25.90
N TRP A 119 -0.21 -2.47 -24.70
CA TRP A 119 -1.63 -2.15 -24.53
C TRP A 119 -1.88 -0.63 -24.56
N SER A 120 -2.42 -0.15 -25.66
CA SER A 120 -2.73 1.28 -25.90
C SER A 120 -4.13 1.72 -25.43
N GLY A 121 -4.94 0.83 -24.88
CA GLY A 121 -6.28 1.13 -24.36
C GLY A 121 -7.41 1.00 -25.39
N CYS A 122 -8.63 1.31 -24.95
CA CYS A 122 -9.83 1.38 -25.77
C CYS A 122 -10.11 2.85 -26.12
N GLY A 123 -9.38 3.42 -27.09
CA GLY A 123 -9.61 4.79 -27.55
C GLY A 123 -10.55 4.85 -28.77
N PRO A 124 -11.14 6.01 -29.10
CA PRO A 124 -11.81 6.20 -30.38
C PRO A 124 -10.78 6.06 -31.51
N GLY A 125 -10.82 4.92 -32.20
CA GLY A 125 -9.80 4.47 -33.15
C GLY A 125 -9.21 3.09 -32.83
N ALA A 126 -9.42 2.57 -31.62
CA ALA A 126 -9.44 1.12 -31.39
C ALA A 126 -10.73 0.64 -32.05
N GLY A 127 -10.63 0.20 -33.30
CA GLY A 127 -11.79 -0.29 -34.04
C GLY A 127 -12.49 -1.41 -33.26
N TYR A 128 -13.72 -1.71 -33.64
CA TYR A 128 -14.41 -2.90 -33.16
C TYR A 128 -13.63 -4.20 -33.51
N ASP A 129 -12.63 -4.08 -34.40
CA ASP A 129 -11.64 -5.07 -34.85
C ASP A 129 -10.24 -4.88 -34.23
N ALA A 130 -10.03 -3.88 -33.36
CA ALA A 130 -8.83 -3.76 -32.53
C ALA A 130 -8.93 -4.82 -31.43
N GLN A 131 -8.85 -6.08 -31.87
CA GLN A 131 -8.63 -7.21 -31.04
C GLN A 131 -7.19 -7.10 -30.56
N ALA A 132 -7.01 -6.31 -29.51
CA ALA A 132 -5.93 -6.59 -28.61
C ALA A 132 -6.23 -8.00 -28.08
N ASP A 133 -5.64 -9.02 -28.72
CA ASP A 133 -5.80 -10.45 -28.42
C ASP A 133 -5.31 -10.84 -27.01
N TYR A 134 -5.11 -9.85 -26.13
CA TYR A 134 -4.64 -10.05 -24.78
C TYR A 134 -5.12 -8.92 -23.86
N GLU A 135 -5.61 -9.28 -22.68
CA GLU A 135 -5.84 -8.33 -21.60
C GLU A 135 -4.50 -7.96 -20.92
N PRO A 136 -4.27 -6.69 -20.56
CA PRO A 136 -3.07 -6.31 -19.83
C PRO A 136 -3.10 -6.91 -18.42
N ASP A 137 -1.93 -7.21 -17.89
CA ASP A 137 -1.83 -7.73 -16.53
C ASP A 137 -2.42 -6.74 -15.52
N VAL A 138 -3.16 -7.27 -14.54
CA VAL A 138 -3.76 -6.50 -13.44
C VAL A 138 -2.80 -6.50 -12.26
N PHE A 139 -2.64 -5.36 -11.60
CA PHE A 139 -1.82 -5.23 -10.40
C PHE A 139 -2.71 -5.22 -9.16
N ILE A 140 -2.21 -5.70 -8.03
CA ILE A 140 -2.89 -5.71 -6.74
C ILE A 140 -2.02 -4.97 -5.73
N LEU A 141 -2.60 -4.02 -5.00
CA LEU A 141 -1.94 -3.36 -3.88
C LEU A 141 -2.24 -4.12 -2.57
N SER A 142 -1.19 -4.56 -1.88
CA SER A 142 -1.23 -5.23 -0.58
C SER A 142 -2.20 -6.41 -0.50
N GLY A 143 -2.38 -7.14 -1.61
CA GLY A 143 -3.23 -8.33 -1.67
C GLY A 143 -4.75 -8.09 -1.66
N ALA A 144 -5.20 -6.85 -1.50
CA ALA A 144 -6.62 -6.54 -1.27
C ALA A 144 -7.35 -5.97 -2.50
N GLU A 145 -6.70 -5.09 -3.26
CA GLU A 145 -7.39 -4.27 -4.27
C GLU A 145 -6.79 -4.39 -5.67
N ASP A 146 -7.63 -4.73 -6.65
CA ASP A 146 -7.28 -4.66 -8.07
C ASP A 146 -7.04 -3.20 -8.47
N LEU A 147 -5.86 -2.90 -8.98
CA LEU A 147 -5.52 -1.60 -9.54
C LEU A 147 -5.98 -1.51 -10.99
N VAL A 148 -6.73 -0.46 -11.28
CA VAL A 148 -7.25 -0.13 -12.60
C VAL A 148 -6.58 1.15 -13.09
N PRO A 149 -6.12 1.23 -14.36
CA PRO A 149 -5.55 2.46 -14.89
C PRO A 149 -6.59 3.57 -14.89
N VAL A 150 -6.17 4.78 -14.53
CA VAL A 150 -6.98 5.99 -14.72
C VAL A 150 -6.94 6.35 -16.20
N LEU A 151 -8.10 6.66 -16.77
CA LEU A 151 -8.23 7.07 -18.16
C LEU A 151 -8.26 8.60 -18.26
N ALA A 152 -7.65 9.14 -19.31
CA ALA A 152 -7.81 10.53 -19.71
C ALA A 152 -9.17 10.73 -20.42
N ALA A 153 -9.51 11.99 -20.71
CA ALA A 153 -10.79 12.33 -21.33
C ALA A 153 -10.99 11.71 -22.73
N ASP A 154 -9.90 11.34 -23.41
CA ASP A 154 -9.90 10.66 -24.71
C ASP A 154 -10.06 9.12 -24.60
N GLY A 155 -10.23 8.58 -23.39
CA GLY A 155 -10.36 7.15 -23.12
C GLY A 155 -9.04 6.38 -23.10
N ARG A 156 -7.90 7.03 -23.39
CA ARG A 156 -6.58 6.41 -23.26
C ARG A 156 -6.13 6.40 -21.81
N ARG A 157 -5.11 5.59 -21.48
CA ARG A 157 -4.50 5.61 -20.15
C ARG A 157 -3.93 7.01 -19.88
N HIS A 158 -4.19 7.54 -18.69
CA HIS A 158 -3.56 8.75 -18.24
C HIS A 158 -2.04 8.53 -18.18
N GLU A 159 -1.32 9.29 -18.99
CA GLU A 159 0.12 9.22 -19.14
C GLU A 159 0.71 10.61 -18.94
N ASP A 160 1.73 10.71 -18.10
CA ASP A 160 2.46 11.93 -17.84
C ASP A 160 3.95 11.70 -18.09
N ARG A 161 4.48 12.37 -19.12
CA ARG A 161 5.91 12.38 -19.48
C ARG A 161 6.58 13.74 -19.21
N ALA A 162 5.80 14.71 -18.71
CA ALA A 162 6.23 16.10 -18.60
C ALA A 162 6.67 16.45 -17.18
N SER A 163 6.01 15.88 -16.16
CA SER A 163 6.28 16.21 -14.76
C SER A 163 7.68 15.82 -14.30
N VAL A 164 8.22 14.70 -14.81
CA VAL A 164 9.57 14.24 -14.48
C VAL A 164 10.31 13.80 -15.73
N PRO A 165 11.34 14.54 -16.18
CA PRO A 165 12.13 14.14 -17.33
C PRO A 165 12.76 12.75 -17.16
N GLY A 166 12.70 11.94 -18.22
CA GLY A 166 13.25 10.58 -18.26
C GLY A 166 12.36 9.51 -17.63
N TYR A 167 11.14 9.86 -17.22
CA TYR A 167 10.14 8.91 -16.75
C TYR A 167 8.79 9.13 -17.43
N THR A 168 8.15 8.01 -17.76
CA THR A 168 6.75 7.94 -18.15
C THR A 168 5.91 7.44 -16.97
N LEU A 169 4.95 8.25 -16.52
CA LEU A 169 4.12 7.98 -15.34
C LEU A 169 2.72 7.57 -15.78
N HIS A 170 2.24 6.44 -15.28
CA HIS A 170 0.84 6.00 -15.43
C HIS A 170 0.12 6.00 -14.09
N ARG A 171 -1.06 6.62 -14.04
CA ARG A 171 -1.86 6.69 -12.82
C ARG A 171 -2.82 5.50 -12.72
N TYR A 172 -2.91 4.96 -11.51
CA TYR A 172 -3.80 3.87 -11.15
C TYR A 172 -4.72 4.28 -9.99
N ARG A 173 -5.82 3.55 -9.83
CA ARG A 173 -6.71 3.62 -8.66
C ARG A 173 -7.18 2.22 -8.28
N PRO A 174 -7.50 1.96 -6.99
CA PRO A 174 -8.21 0.76 -6.60
C PRO A 174 -9.54 0.64 -7.33
N ARG A 175 -9.98 -0.59 -7.61
CA ARG A 175 -11.31 -0.86 -8.18
C ARG A 175 -12.42 -0.39 -7.24
N VAL A 176 -12.23 -0.58 -5.93
CA VAL A 176 -13.06 -0.02 -4.87
C VAL A 176 -12.23 1.01 -4.13
N ASP A 177 -12.52 2.29 -4.37
CA ASP A 177 -11.73 3.39 -3.77
C ASP A 177 -12.25 3.70 -2.36
N SER A 178 -11.38 3.53 -1.36
CA SER A 178 -11.70 3.77 0.06
C SER A 178 -10.75 4.75 0.74
N VAL A 179 -9.59 5.03 0.13
CA VAL A 179 -8.47 5.73 0.78
C VAL A 179 -7.91 6.91 -0.03
N PHE A 180 -8.44 7.17 -1.24
CA PHE A 180 -8.06 8.31 -2.08
C PHE A 180 -6.54 8.48 -2.27
N ALA A 181 -5.82 7.36 -2.31
CA ALA A 181 -4.38 7.36 -2.50
C ALA A 181 -4.05 7.64 -3.97
N ARG A 182 -3.03 8.47 -4.22
CA ARG A 182 -2.47 8.64 -5.55
C ARG A 182 -1.49 7.51 -5.80
N ILE A 183 -1.79 6.63 -6.76
CA ILE A 183 -0.97 5.47 -7.10
C ILE A 183 -0.40 5.67 -8.50
N GLU A 184 0.91 5.60 -8.64
CA GLU A 184 1.59 5.80 -9.91
C GLU A 184 2.62 4.71 -10.19
N ARG A 185 2.56 4.20 -11.41
CA ARG A 185 3.61 3.36 -12.00
C ARG A 185 4.56 4.27 -12.75
N TRP A 186 5.83 4.21 -12.37
CA TRP A 186 6.90 4.99 -12.98
C TRP A 186 7.72 4.06 -13.85
N THR A 187 7.86 4.42 -15.13
CA THR A 187 8.66 3.66 -16.09
C THR A 187 9.79 4.55 -16.57
N ARG A 188 11.04 4.13 -16.38
CA ARG A 188 12.22 4.88 -16.83
C ARG A 188 12.34 4.75 -18.34
N ASP A 189 12.51 5.87 -19.04
CA ASP A 189 12.50 5.90 -20.49
C ASP A 189 13.75 5.25 -21.12
N THR A 190 14.85 5.14 -20.38
CA THR A 190 16.14 4.64 -20.91
C THR A 190 16.22 3.12 -21.02
N ASP A 191 15.63 2.39 -20.07
CA ASP A 191 15.75 0.94 -19.94
C ASP A 191 14.39 0.24 -19.72
N GLY A 192 13.30 1.01 -19.61
CA GLY A 192 11.98 0.49 -19.31
C GLY A 192 11.81 0.03 -17.86
N ASP A 193 12.73 0.37 -16.97
CA ASP A 193 12.69 -0.05 -15.58
C ASP A 193 11.47 0.50 -14.83
N ILE A 194 10.82 -0.34 -14.04
CA ILE A 194 9.54 0.01 -13.39
C ILE A 194 9.69 0.02 -11.87
N HIS A 195 9.26 1.11 -11.26
CA HIS A 195 8.97 1.20 -9.82
C HIS A 195 7.61 1.84 -9.59
N TRP A 196 7.09 1.71 -8.38
CA TRP A 196 5.80 2.29 -8.01
C TRP A 196 5.94 3.31 -6.89
N ARG A 197 5.05 4.30 -6.90
CA ARG A 197 4.92 5.29 -5.84
C ARG A 197 3.47 5.45 -5.46
N VAL A 198 3.22 5.47 -4.15
CA VAL A 198 1.90 5.67 -3.56
C VAL A 198 1.98 6.85 -2.60
N TRP A 199 1.11 7.83 -2.77
CA TRP A 199 0.92 8.91 -1.81
C TRP A 199 -0.41 8.73 -1.11
N SER A 200 -0.39 8.64 0.22
CA SER A 200 -1.61 8.63 1.03
C SER A 200 -2.23 10.02 1.14
N ALA A 201 -3.47 10.09 1.64
CA ALA A 201 -4.13 11.35 1.97
C ALA A 201 -3.37 12.15 3.05
N ASP A 202 -2.60 11.47 3.91
CA ASP A 202 -1.75 12.09 4.94
C ASP A 202 -0.37 12.54 4.41
N ASN A 203 -0.22 12.62 3.09
CA ASN A 203 1.03 13.01 2.42
C ASN A 203 2.22 12.09 2.72
N LEU A 204 1.94 10.82 3.02
CA LEU A 204 2.96 9.78 3.18
C LEU A 204 3.31 9.20 1.82
N LEU A 205 4.58 9.31 1.41
CA LEU A 205 5.09 8.67 0.21
C LEU A 205 5.62 7.27 0.54
N THR A 206 5.07 6.24 -0.11
CA THR A 206 5.63 4.89 -0.12
C THR A 206 6.15 4.53 -1.51
N VAL A 207 7.38 4.05 -1.58
CA VAL A 207 8.06 3.63 -2.82
C VAL A 207 8.20 2.12 -2.83
N TYR A 208 7.91 1.48 -3.97
CA TYR A 208 7.99 0.03 -4.13
C TYR A 208 8.89 -0.36 -5.30
N GLY A 209 9.74 -1.36 -5.06
CA GLY A 209 10.68 -1.94 -6.03
C GLY A 209 11.50 -0.90 -6.78
N LEU A 210 12.03 0.10 -6.07
CA LEU A 210 13.05 0.99 -6.61
C LEU A 210 14.40 0.25 -6.70
N ASP A 211 14.75 -0.48 -5.65
CA ASP A 211 15.96 -1.30 -5.59
C ASP A 211 15.72 -2.67 -6.24
N PRO A 212 16.70 -3.25 -6.98
CA PRO A 212 16.56 -4.57 -7.59
C PRO A 212 16.25 -5.70 -6.59
N ASP A 213 16.75 -5.59 -5.36
CA ASP A 213 16.52 -6.59 -4.30
C ASP A 213 15.12 -6.51 -3.69
N ALA A 214 14.44 -5.39 -3.88
CA ALA A 214 13.05 -5.19 -3.48
C ALA A 214 12.06 -5.59 -4.60
N ARG A 215 12.47 -6.51 -5.47
CA ARG A 215 11.65 -7.04 -6.56
C ARG A 215 11.73 -8.56 -6.58
N ILE A 216 10.58 -9.18 -6.81
CA ILE A 216 10.49 -10.58 -7.17
C ILE A 216 10.26 -10.62 -8.67
N ALA A 217 11.24 -11.12 -9.43
CA ALA A 217 11.24 -11.13 -10.89
C ALA A 217 11.74 -12.49 -11.42
N ASP A 218 11.49 -12.77 -12.70
CA ASP A 218 12.05 -13.94 -13.37
C ASP A 218 13.60 -13.86 -13.40
N PRO A 219 14.33 -14.85 -12.85
CA PRO A 219 15.79 -14.88 -12.90
C PRO A 219 16.36 -14.89 -14.32
N ALA A 220 15.64 -15.49 -15.29
CA ALA A 220 16.05 -15.53 -16.69
C ALA A 220 15.70 -14.24 -17.43
N ALA A 221 14.73 -13.47 -16.92
CA ALA A 221 14.27 -12.22 -17.51
C ALA A 221 13.96 -11.17 -16.41
N PRO A 222 14.97 -10.45 -15.88
CA PRO A 222 14.80 -9.53 -14.75
C PRO A 222 13.80 -8.38 -14.97
N GLY A 223 13.49 -8.05 -16.23
CA GLY A 223 12.44 -7.09 -16.57
C GLY A 223 11.00 -7.60 -16.35
N GLN A 224 10.82 -8.93 -16.27
CA GLN A 224 9.55 -9.56 -15.93
C GLN A 224 9.36 -9.60 -14.42
N VAL A 225 9.06 -8.43 -13.85
CA VAL A 225 8.85 -8.27 -12.41
C VAL A 225 7.44 -8.71 -12.03
N PHE A 226 7.35 -9.69 -11.12
CA PHE A 226 6.10 -10.22 -10.57
C PHE A 226 5.58 -9.39 -9.38
N SER A 227 6.48 -8.99 -8.46
CA SER A 227 6.13 -8.23 -7.27
C SER A 227 7.15 -7.13 -6.99
N TRP A 228 6.66 -5.93 -6.66
CA TRP A 228 7.43 -4.79 -6.17
C TRP A 228 7.20 -4.66 -4.66
N LEU A 229 8.23 -4.93 -3.88
CA LEU A 229 8.21 -4.86 -2.43
C LEU A 229 8.46 -3.42 -1.96
N ILE A 230 7.93 -3.04 -0.80
CA ILE A 230 8.17 -1.72 -0.21
C ILE A 230 9.68 -1.47 -0.03
N CYS A 231 10.21 -0.38 -0.60
CA CYS A 231 11.60 0.03 -0.38
C CYS A 231 11.71 1.07 0.72
N GLU A 232 10.77 2.01 0.71
CA GLU A 232 10.88 3.20 1.55
C GLU A 232 9.52 3.84 1.81
N THR A 233 9.38 4.40 3.00
CA THR A 233 8.28 5.30 3.37
C THR A 233 8.86 6.62 3.86
N ARG A 234 8.30 7.76 3.43
CA ARG A 234 8.70 9.11 3.85
C ARG A 234 7.49 9.97 4.20
N ASP A 235 7.60 10.79 5.24
CA ASP A 235 6.63 11.83 5.55
C ASP A 235 7.06 13.22 5.03
N ASP A 236 6.19 14.20 5.20
CA ASP A 236 6.39 15.61 4.86
C ASP A 236 7.30 16.37 5.83
N ARG A 237 7.74 15.72 6.92
CA ARG A 237 8.61 16.26 7.97
C ARG A 237 10.05 15.76 7.84
N GLY A 238 10.34 14.95 6.82
CA GLY A 238 11.67 14.43 6.53
C GLY A 238 12.03 13.15 7.27
N ASN A 239 11.08 12.49 7.94
CA ASN A 239 11.31 11.15 8.49
C ASN A 239 11.23 10.12 7.36
N ALA A 240 12.12 9.12 7.41
CA ALA A 240 12.19 8.06 6.40
C ALA A 240 12.44 6.69 7.05
N MET A 241 11.78 5.67 6.51
CA MET A 241 11.97 4.25 6.84
C MET A 241 12.41 3.52 5.59
N ARG A 242 13.53 2.82 5.63
CA ARG A 242 14.02 2.00 4.52
C ARG A 242 13.91 0.53 4.85
N TYR A 243 13.54 -0.27 3.85
CA TYR A 243 13.42 -1.72 3.90
C TYR A 243 14.47 -2.34 2.97
N VAL A 244 15.29 -3.23 3.52
CA VAL A 244 16.39 -3.90 2.82
C VAL A 244 16.10 -5.39 2.78
N TYR A 245 16.36 -6.01 1.63
CA TYR A 245 15.95 -7.38 1.35
C TYR A 245 17.18 -8.25 1.09
N LYS A 246 17.22 -9.45 1.69
CA LYS A 246 18.21 -10.47 1.34
C LYS A 246 17.60 -11.47 0.35
N ARG A 247 18.17 -11.61 -0.84
CA ARG A 247 17.78 -12.65 -1.81
C ARG A 247 18.08 -14.06 -1.28
N ASP A 248 17.28 -15.02 -1.74
CA ASP A 248 17.61 -16.44 -1.59
C ASP A 248 18.88 -16.74 -2.39
N ASP A 249 19.90 -17.24 -1.70
CA ASP A 249 21.22 -17.60 -2.23
C ASP A 249 21.46 -19.12 -2.17
N GLY A 250 20.48 -19.90 -1.71
CA GLY A 250 20.60 -21.34 -1.52
C GLY A 250 21.62 -21.74 -0.46
N ALA A 251 22.12 -20.80 0.36
CA ALA A 251 23.09 -21.10 1.40
C ALA A 251 22.52 -22.11 2.41
N GLY A 252 23.30 -23.15 2.72
CA GLY A 252 22.89 -24.22 3.62
C GLY A 252 22.00 -25.30 3.00
N ILE A 253 21.77 -25.27 1.69
CA ILE A 253 21.09 -26.36 0.97
C ILE A 253 22.13 -27.38 0.50
N ASP A 254 22.06 -28.60 1.03
CA ASP A 254 22.71 -29.76 0.42
C ASP A 254 21.90 -30.21 -0.80
N LEU A 255 22.33 -29.79 -1.98
CA LEU A 255 21.69 -30.15 -3.25
C LEU A 255 21.85 -31.63 -3.60
N CYS A 256 22.69 -32.38 -2.89
CA CYS A 256 22.91 -33.81 -3.09
C CYS A 256 22.35 -34.68 -1.94
N ALA A 257 21.66 -34.10 -0.96
CA ALA A 257 20.91 -34.87 0.03
C ALA A 257 19.69 -35.54 -0.66
N PRO A 258 19.51 -36.87 -0.52
CA PRO A 258 18.38 -37.56 -1.13
C PRO A 258 17.07 -37.06 -0.52
N ARG A 259 16.26 -36.36 -1.32
CA ARG A 259 14.84 -36.14 -1.01
C ARG A 259 14.09 -37.42 -1.36
N GLY A 260 13.16 -37.82 -0.50
CA GLY A 260 12.46 -39.12 -0.53
C GLY A 260 12.27 -39.73 -1.93
N THR A 261 12.74 -40.98 -2.08
CA THR A 261 12.54 -41.92 -3.19
C THR A 261 12.46 -41.33 -4.59
N GLN A 262 13.55 -40.71 -5.07
CA GLN A 262 14.15 -41.00 -6.37
C GLN A 262 15.47 -40.23 -6.55
N PRO A 263 16.57 -40.88 -6.98
CA PRO A 263 17.82 -40.18 -7.27
C PRO A 263 17.71 -39.42 -8.60
N GLY A 264 17.59 -38.09 -8.54
CA GLY A 264 17.77 -37.19 -9.68
C GLY A 264 19.20 -36.64 -9.75
N PRO A 265 19.71 -36.24 -10.94
CA PRO A 265 21.08 -35.75 -11.08
C PRO A 265 21.31 -34.45 -10.30
N CYS A 266 22.43 -34.37 -9.58
CA CYS A 266 22.85 -33.16 -8.87
C CYS A 266 23.05 -32.01 -9.86
N GLY A 267 22.45 -30.85 -9.55
CA GLY A 267 22.73 -29.59 -10.25
C GLY A 267 21.53 -28.96 -10.91
N GLN A 268 20.58 -28.46 -10.12
CA GLN A 268 19.81 -27.25 -10.42
C GLN A 268 19.15 -26.73 -9.14
N PRO A 269 19.49 -25.52 -8.66
CA PRO A 269 18.78 -24.93 -7.53
C PRO A 269 17.32 -24.66 -7.93
N ALA A 270 16.39 -25.31 -7.25
CA ALA A 270 14.99 -24.89 -7.27
C ALA A 270 14.91 -23.58 -6.48
N ALA A 271 14.93 -22.47 -7.20
CA ALA A 271 15.00 -21.16 -6.61
C ALA A 271 13.72 -20.87 -5.80
N ARG A 272 13.85 -20.75 -4.47
CA ARG A 272 12.76 -20.32 -3.59
C ARG A 272 12.93 -18.84 -3.35
N HIS A 273 12.48 -18.05 -4.29
CA HIS A 273 12.60 -16.59 -4.24
C HIS A 273 11.56 -15.97 -3.30
N GLN A 274 11.89 -15.78 -2.02
CA GLN A 274 11.23 -14.76 -1.19
C GLN A 274 12.23 -14.13 -0.20
N PRO A 275 12.60 -12.86 -0.39
CA PRO A 275 13.52 -12.20 0.50
C PRO A 275 12.87 -11.79 1.83
N LEU A 276 13.62 -11.91 2.92
CA LEU A 276 13.24 -11.35 4.22
C LEU A 276 13.66 -9.88 4.31
N PRO A 277 12.79 -8.98 4.77
CA PRO A 277 13.11 -7.57 4.96
C PRO A 277 13.72 -7.26 6.33
N GLU A 278 14.73 -6.40 6.35
CA GLU A 278 15.20 -5.65 7.52
C GLU A 278 14.82 -4.16 7.34
N ALA A 279 14.16 -3.57 8.34
CA ALA A 279 13.78 -2.16 8.32
C ALA A 279 14.77 -1.33 9.16
N HIS A 280 15.37 -0.30 8.56
CA HIS A 280 16.29 0.60 9.25
C HIS A 280 15.78 2.05 9.22
N PRO A 281 15.76 2.75 10.36
CA PRO A 281 15.54 4.20 10.38
C PRO A 281 16.78 4.93 9.84
N LEU A 282 16.58 5.88 8.93
CA LEU A 282 17.65 6.79 8.50
C LEU A 282 17.76 7.96 9.48
N ARG A 283 18.99 8.32 9.86
CA ARG A 283 19.27 9.36 10.89
C ARG A 283 19.02 10.77 10.39
#